data_AF-A0A1V5H929-F1
#
_entry.id   AF-A0A1V5H929-F1
#
_cell.length_a   1.000
_cell.length_b   1.000
_cell.length_c   1.000
_cell.angle_alpha   90.00
_cell.angle_beta   90.00
_cell.angle_gamma   90.00
#
_symmetry.space_group_name_H-M   'P 1'
#
loop_
_entity.id
_entity.type
_entity.pdbx_description
1 polymer ?
#
loop_
_entity_poly.entity_id
_entity_poly.type
_entity_poly.pdbx_seq_one_letter_code
_entity_poly.pdbx_strand_id
1 'polypeptide(L)'
;MYYEGPVFIPAEGDTIQYETLAIMESDVHEEGNAPTNMTNNKLFFITNQYGKGRVFSCIAHPEATPGMMWMIPRMVRWTLDKPIKEYGENVVNPTIFNKEILMSIADLKQESGYFRTFLYGTADEKIAALDWLQSKHSWDAKRWIQGLLFDGDAKVRVRAAQYIADTHYLHYLPDMRAACQSEKDEIAKVQIKEQLDKLEALLP
;
A
#
# COMPACT_ATOMS: atom_id res chain seq x y z
N MET A 1 1.31 3.34 18.32
CA MET A 1 0.17 3.06 17.44
C MET A 1 -0.33 4.41 16.95
N TYR A 2 -0.03 4.78 15.71
CA TYR A 2 -0.53 5.99 15.03
C TYR A 2 -1.54 5.47 14.02
N TYR A 3 -2.82 5.45 14.36
CA TYR A 3 -3.91 5.10 13.41
C TYR A 3 -4.63 6.34 12.89
N GLU A 4 -4.21 7.52 13.31
CA GLU A 4 -4.68 8.81 12.81
C GLU A 4 -3.45 9.56 12.34
N GLY A 5 -3.29 9.72 11.03
CA GLY A 5 -2.40 10.77 10.52
C GLY A 5 -2.89 12.12 11.07
N PRO A 6 -2.00 13.05 11.45
CA PRO A 6 -2.43 14.34 11.99
C PRO A 6 -3.40 15.02 11.02
N VAL A 7 -4.61 15.34 11.48
CA VAL A 7 -5.55 16.13 10.70
C VAL A 7 -5.01 17.55 10.61
N PHE A 8 -4.80 18.04 9.39
CA PHE A 8 -4.42 19.44 9.19
C PHE A 8 -5.58 20.36 9.53
N ILE A 9 -5.43 21.13 10.60
CA ILE A 9 -6.35 22.17 11.02
C ILE A 9 -5.59 23.50 10.98
N PRO A 10 -6.05 24.48 10.19
CA PRO A 10 -5.44 25.81 10.20
C PRO A 10 -5.46 26.40 11.61
N ALA A 11 -4.33 26.96 12.04
CA ALA A 11 -4.30 27.69 13.30
C ALA A 11 -5.07 29.01 13.16
N GLU A 12 -5.79 29.41 14.21
CA GLU A 12 -6.47 30.71 14.23
C GLU A 12 -5.45 31.84 14.13
N GLY A 13 -5.65 32.77 13.19
CA GLY A 13 -4.72 33.86 12.92
C GLY A 13 -3.47 33.47 12.12
N ASP A 14 -3.40 32.25 11.57
CA ASP A 14 -2.31 31.87 10.67
C ASP A 14 -2.33 32.73 9.38
N THR A 15 -1.14 33.10 8.93
CA THR A 15 -0.92 33.89 7.71
C THR A 15 -0.38 33.04 6.56
N ILE A 16 0.06 31.81 6.85
CA ILE A 16 0.61 30.89 5.85
C ILE A 16 -0.53 30.42 4.95
N GLN A 17 -0.41 30.76 3.67
CA GLN A 17 -1.32 30.29 2.63
C GLN A 17 -0.83 28.95 2.08
N TYR A 18 -1.77 28.06 1.78
CA TYR A 18 -1.51 26.78 1.10
C TYR A 18 -2.54 26.56 -0.01
N GLU A 19 -2.15 25.78 -1.01
CA GLU A 19 -3.01 25.24 -2.04
C GLU A 19 -3.46 23.84 -1.62
N THR A 20 -4.74 23.55 -1.80
CA THR A 20 -5.31 22.23 -1.54
C THR A 20 -5.32 21.42 -2.82
N LEU A 21 -4.66 20.26 -2.80
CA LEU A 21 -4.59 19.33 -3.93
C LEU A 21 -5.54 18.15 -3.77
N ALA A 22 -5.87 17.77 -2.54
CA ALA A 22 -6.83 16.72 -2.24
C ALA A 22 -7.46 16.91 -0.86
N ILE A 23 -8.69 16.43 -0.72
CA ILE A 23 -9.45 16.36 0.53
C ILE A 23 -9.90 14.92 0.79
N MET A 24 -10.08 14.56 2.05
CA MET A 24 -10.65 13.29 2.48
C MET A 24 -12.14 13.23 2.14
N GLU A 25 -12.57 12.20 1.43
CA GLU A 25 -13.98 11.98 1.05
C GLU A 25 -14.79 11.33 2.18
N SER A 26 -14.21 10.35 2.88
CA SER A 26 -14.86 9.57 3.95
C SER A 26 -13.88 9.17 5.05
N ASP A 27 -14.45 8.81 6.21
CA ASP A 27 -13.74 8.22 7.34
C ASP A 27 -13.45 6.75 7.06
N VAL A 28 -12.23 6.33 7.36
CA VAL A 28 -11.74 5.01 6.94
C VAL A 28 -11.81 3.93 8.03
N HIS A 29 -12.25 4.23 9.27
CA HIS A 29 -12.16 3.31 10.41
C HIS A 29 -13.43 3.23 11.27
N GLU A 30 -13.81 2.00 11.65
CA GLU A 30 -14.86 1.71 12.65
C GLU A 30 -14.30 1.38 14.05
N GLU A 31 -12.96 1.35 14.20
CA GLU A 31 -12.28 1.00 15.45
C GLU A 31 -11.86 2.25 16.25
N GLY A 32 -11.64 2.10 17.56
CA GLY A 32 -11.02 3.14 18.39
C GLY A 32 -11.98 4.20 18.94
N ASN A 33 -13.29 4.03 18.76
CA ASN A 33 -14.32 5.01 19.15
C ASN A 33 -14.07 6.41 18.55
N ALA A 34 -13.46 6.47 17.37
CA ALA A 34 -13.29 7.73 16.65
C ALA A 34 -14.67 8.38 16.39
N PRO A 35 -14.84 9.68 16.63
CA PRO A 35 -16.08 10.37 16.31
C PRO A 35 -16.42 10.26 14.82
N THR A 36 -17.70 10.07 14.49
CA THR A 36 -18.16 10.08 13.09
C THR A 36 -17.88 11.42 12.43
N ASN A 37 -17.45 11.38 11.16
CA ASN A 37 -17.03 12.49 10.31
C ASN A 37 -15.79 13.23 10.80
N MET A 38 -14.88 12.56 11.53
CA MET A 38 -13.68 13.21 12.07
C MET A 38 -12.71 13.67 10.97
N THR A 39 -12.56 12.85 9.92
CA THR A 39 -11.62 13.07 8.82
C THR A 39 -12.31 13.57 7.54
N ASN A 40 -13.63 13.48 7.44
CA ASN A 40 -14.38 13.98 6.29
C ASN A 40 -14.09 15.46 5.98
N ASN A 41 -13.86 15.75 4.69
CA ASN A 41 -13.52 17.07 4.16
C ASN A 41 -12.23 17.68 4.74
N LYS A 42 -11.42 16.91 5.46
CA LYS A 42 -10.12 17.37 5.94
C LYS A 42 -9.10 17.37 4.81
N LEU A 43 -8.09 18.23 4.95
CA LEU A 43 -7.01 18.38 3.98
C LEU A 43 -6.20 17.08 3.89
N PHE A 44 -6.04 16.56 2.68
CA PHE A 44 -5.32 15.31 2.42
C PHE A 44 -3.95 15.56 1.80
N PHE A 45 -3.91 16.39 0.76
CA PHE A 45 -2.68 16.91 0.15
C PHE A 45 -2.74 18.42 0.10
N ILE A 46 -1.70 19.07 0.61
CA ILE A 46 -1.53 20.52 0.50
C ILE A 46 -0.11 20.86 0.08
N THR A 47 0.01 21.99 -0.59
CA THR A 47 1.27 22.58 -1.03
C THR A 47 1.36 24.01 -0.57
N ASN A 48 2.54 24.45 -0.13
CA ASN A 48 2.77 25.85 0.17
C ASN A 48 4.22 26.26 -0.11
N GLN A 49 4.45 27.57 -0.07
CA GLN A 49 5.77 28.15 -0.02
C GLN A 49 6.01 28.70 1.38
N TYR A 50 7.22 28.51 1.91
CA TYR A 50 7.64 29.10 3.17
C TYR A 50 9.09 29.57 3.06
N GLY A 51 9.29 30.89 3.16
CA GLY A 51 10.58 31.51 2.85
C GLY A 51 10.99 31.26 1.40
N LYS A 52 12.11 30.54 1.21
CA LYS A 52 12.62 30.12 -0.12
C LYS A 52 12.30 28.66 -0.45
N GLY A 53 11.64 27.95 0.46
CA GLY A 53 11.31 26.54 0.33
C GLY A 53 9.90 26.32 -0.20
N ARG A 54 9.71 25.17 -0.85
CA ARG A 54 8.39 24.59 -1.12
C ARG A 54 8.14 23.47 -0.11
N VAL A 55 6.91 23.33 0.34
CA VAL A 55 6.50 22.30 1.30
C VAL A 55 5.32 21.57 0.71
N PHE A 56 5.41 20.24 0.71
CA PHE A 56 4.31 19.35 0.39
C PHE A 56 3.96 18.60 1.67
N SER A 57 2.70 18.67 2.09
CA SER A 57 2.21 17.91 3.24
C SER A 57 1.23 16.84 2.78
N CYS A 58 1.44 15.64 3.31
CA CYS A 58 0.75 14.41 2.92
C CYS A 58 0.35 13.65 4.19
N ILE A 59 -0.93 13.40 4.38
CA ILE A 59 -1.42 12.50 5.44
C ILE A 59 -1.71 11.09 4.93
N ALA A 60 -1.62 10.89 3.60
CA ALA A 60 -1.82 9.62 2.94
C ALA A 60 -0.55 8.76 2.96
N HIS A 61 -0.72 7.49 2.56
CA HIS A 61 0.37 6.53 2.37
C HIS A 61 0.56 6.10 0.90
N PRO A 62 0.82 7.03 -0.05
CA PRO A 62 0.97 6.65 -1.46
C PRO A 62 2.17 5.72 -1.70
N GLU A 63 3.14 5.67 -0.79
CA GLU A 63 4.24 4.70 -0.77
C GLU A 63 3.78 3.26 -0.55
N ALA A 64 2.59 3.08 0.02
CA ALA A 64 2.04 1.79 0.40
C ALA A 64 0.65 1.53 -0.20
N THR A 65 0.17 2.43 -1.07
CA THR A 65 -1.07 2.29 -1.84
C THR A 65 -0.72 1.88 -3.28
N PRO A 66 -1.16 0.68 -3.73
CA PRO A 66 -0.94 0.22 -5.10
C PRO A 66 -1.39 1.27 -6.13
N GLY A 67 -0.59 1.46 -7.18
CA GLY A 67 -0.87 2.45 -8.24
C GLY A 67 -0.62 3.91 -7.87
N MET A 68 -0.17 4.23 -6.64
CA MET A 68 0.07 5.60 -6.18
C MET A 68 1.53 5.91 -5.86
N MET A 69 2.43 4.92 -5.90
CA MET A 69 3.86 5.11 -5.53
C MET A 69 4.59 6.16 -6.37
N TRP A 70 4.17 6.39 -7.62
CA TRP A 70 4.69 7.43 -8.50
C TRP A 70 4.52 8.86 -7.94
N MET A 71 3.59 9.05 -7.00
CA MET A 71 3.35 10.34 -6.36
C MET A 71 4.55 10.78 -5.51
N ILE A 72 5.18 9.86 -4.77
CA ILE A 72 6.32 10.14 -3.88
C ILE A 72 7.47 10.88 -4.62
N PRO A 73 8.06 10.34 -5.69
CA PRO A 73 9.13 11.02 -6.40
C PRO A 73 8.68 12.32 -7.09
N ARG A 74 7.39 12.48 -7.42
CA ARG A 74 6.86 13.76 -7.95
C ARG A 74 6.72 14.81 -6.86
N MET A 75 6.22 14.46 -5.68
CA MET A 75 6.16 15.33 -4.50
C MET A 75 7.57 15.83 -4.15
N VAL A 76 8.57 14.93 -4.12
CA VAL A 76 9.98 15.29 -3.87
C VAL A 76 10.51 16.24 -4.95
N ARG A 77 10.25 15.97 -6.24
CA ARG A 77 10.68 16.85 -7.34
C ARG A 77 10.03 18.22 -7.26
N TRP A 78 8.74 18.28 -6.97
CA TRP A 78 7.99 19.53 -6.83
C TRP A 78 8.57 20.39 -5.70
N THR A 79 8.83 19.78 -4.54
CA THR A 79 9.47 20.42 -3.37
C THR A 79 10.87 20.95 -3.69
N LEU A 80 11.62 20.26 -4.55
CA LEU A 80 12.96 20.66 -4.99
C LEU A 80 12.98 21.58 -6.22
N ASP A 81 11.83 22.02 -6.71
CA ASP A 81 11.69 22.77 -7.97
C ASP A 81 12.41 22.11 -9.15
N LYS A 82 12.29 20.78 -9.24
CA LYS A 82 12.86 19.98 -10.33
C LYS A 82 11.78 19.63 -11.35
N PRO A 83 12.16 19.41 -12.63
CA PRO A 83 11.23 18.91 -13.64
C PRO A 83 10.51 17.64 -13.17
N ILE A 84 9.19 17.67 -13.28
CA ILE A 84 8.33 16.53 -12.99
C ILE A 84 8.52 15.49 -14.09
N LYS A 85 8.72 14.23 -13.70
CA LYS A 85 8.83 13.12 -14.64
C LYS A 85 7.48 12.46 -14.89
N GLU A 86 7.32 11.98 -16.11
CA GLU A 86 6.25 11.07 -16.49
C GLU A 86 6.62 9.64 -16.12
N TYR A 87 5.60 8.82 -15.90
CA TYR A 87 5.70 7.41 -15.53
C TYR A 87 4.77 6.62 -16.45
N GLY A 88 5.12 5.36 -16.72
CA GLY A 88 4.29 4.48 -17.55
C GLY A 88 2.91 4.22 -16.94
N GLU A 89 1.94 3.86 -17.78
CA GLU A 89 0.56 3.56 -17.36
C GLU A 89 0.48 2.39 -16.38
N ASN A 90 1.43 1.45 -16.45
CA ASN A 90 1.54 0.34 -15.51
C ASN A 90 1.94 0.80 -14.09
N VAL A 91 2.59 1.97 -13.97
CA VAL A 91 2.98 2.58 -12.69
C VAL A 91 1.89 3.54 -12.19
N VAL A 92 1.33 4.34 -13.10
CA VAL A 92 0.24 5.29 -12.84
C VAL A 92 -1.09 4.62 -13.09
N ASN A 93 -1.57 3.86 -12.11
CA ASN A 93 -2.82 3.14 -12.21
C ASN A 93 -3.82 3.57 -11.13
N PRO A 94 -4.47 4.74 -11.27
CA PRO A 94 -5.41 5.24 -10.28
C PRO A 94 -6.73 4.46 -10.24
N THR A 95 -6.99 3.57 -11.21
CA THR A 95 -8.27 2.85 -11.31
C THR A 95 -8.29 1.54 -10.51
N ILE A 96 -7.18 1.18 -9.85
CA ILE A 96 -7.11 0.02 -8.93
C ILE A 96 -8.16 0.15 -7.83
N PHE A 97 -8.40 1.37 -7.34
CA PHE A 97 -9.39 1.67 -6.33
C PHE A 97 -10.45 2.61 -6.88
N ASN A 98 -11.68 2.12 -7.00
CA ASN A 98 -12.85 2.89 -7.45
C ASN A 98 -13.98 2.91 -6.42
N LYS A 99 -13.73 2.33 -5.25
CA LYS A 99 -14.64 2.27 -4.12
C LYS A 99 -13.83 2.20 -2.84
N GLU A 100 -14.45 2.66 -1.76
CA GLU A 100 -13.89 2.53 -0.43
C GLU A 100 -13.79 1.07 0.00
N ILE A 101 -12.73 0.75 0.73
CA ILE A 101 -12.50 -0.58 1.32
C ILE A 101 -12.37 -0.40 2.82
N LEU A 102 -13.45 -0.70 3.53
CA LEU A 102 -13.53 -0.62 4.98
C LEU A 102 -13.34 -2.01 5.60
N MET A 103 -12.58 -2.05 6.70
CA MET A 103 -12.49 -3.21 7.57
C MET A 103 -13.27 -2.93 8.85
N SER A 104 -14.35 -3.68 9.04
CA SER A 104 -15.11 -3.67 10.28
C SER A 104 -14.31 -4.31 11.43
N ILE A 105 -14.77 -4.13 12.67
CA ILE A 105 -14.21 -4.84 13.84
C ILE A 105 -14.19 -6.37 13.62
N ALA A 106 -15.21 -6.91 12.95
CA ALA A 106 -15.25 -8.34 12.63
C ALA A 106 -14.18 -8.72 11.59
N ASP A 107 -13.98 -7.88 10.58
CA ASP A 107 -12.91 -8.08 9.58
C ASP A 107 -11.53 -8.04 10.24
N LEU A 108 -11.26 -7.09 11.15
CA LEU A 108 -9.97 -6.99 11.87
C LEU A 108 -9.69 -8.24 12.72
N LYS A 109 -10.72 -8.77 13.39
CA LYS A 109 -10.59 -10.03 14.13
C LYS A 109 -10.29 -11.21 13.20
N GLN A 110 -10.90 -11.22 12.02
CA GLN A 110 -10.65 -12.24 11.00
C GLN A 110 -9.23 -12.13 10.41
N GLU A 111 -8.76 -10.92 10.10
CA GLU A 111 -7.38 -10.64 9.68
C GLU A 111 -6.37 -11.20 10.68
N SER A 112 -6.54 -10.88 11.96
CA SER A 112 -5.68 -11.39 13.03
C SER A 112 -5.65 -12.93 13.08
N GLY A 113 -6.80 -13.57 12.84
CA GLY A 113 -6.91 -15.02 12.72
C GLY A 113 -6.09 -15.59 11.58
N TYR A 114 -6.05 -14.92 10.42
CA TYR A 114 -5.30 -15.38 9.25
C TYR A 114 -3.79 -15.38 9.46
N PHE A 115 -3.25 -14.49 10.31
CA PHE A 115 -1.82 -14.54 10.63
C PHE A 115 -1.45 -15.84 11.37
N ARG A 116 -2.36 -16.39 12.16
CA ARG A 116 -2.18 -17.73 12.73
C ARG A 116 -2.28 -18.82 11.67
N THR A 117 -3.19 -18.67 10.70
CA THR A 117 -3.32 -19.60 9.55
C THR A 117 -2.03 -19.65 8.73
N PHE A 118 -1.33 -18.54 8.54
CA PHE A 118 -0.04 -18.53 7.85
C PHE A 118 1.03 -19.38 8.53
N LEU A 119 0.97 -19.51 9.85
CA LEU A 119 1.93 -20.30 10.62
C LEU A 119 1.55 -21.80 10.68
N TYR A 120 0.26 -22.12 10.80
CA TYR A 120 -0.18 -23.48 11.17
C TYR A 120 -1.24 -24.09 10.26
N GLY A 121 -1.75 -23.34 9.28
CA GLY A 121 -2.78 -23.80 8.36
C GLY A 121 -2.23 -24.69 7.25
N THR A 122 -3.14 -25.37 6.57
CA THR A 122 -2.89 -26.08 5.32
C THR A 122 -2.62 -25.11 4.17
N ALA A 123 -2.09 -25.62 3.04
CA ALA A 123 -1.83 -24.81 1.86
C ALA A 123 -3.11 -24.10 1.34
N ASP A 124 -4.23 -24.81 1.27
CA ASP A 124 -5.50 -24.26 0.79
C ASP A 124 -6.03 -23.17 1.74
N GLU A 125 -5.90 -23.35 3.06
CA GLU A 125 -6.31 -22.33 4.04
C GLU A 125 -5.44 -21.08 3.96
N LYS A 126 -4.13 -21.23 3.72
CA LYS A 126 -3.20 -20.10 3.51
C LYS A 126 -3.53 -19.33 2.23
N ILE A 127 -3.85 -20.02 1.15
CA ILE A 127 -4.25 -19.39 -0.12
C ILE A 127 -5.56 -18.63 0.06
N ALA A 128 -6.57 -19.24 0.69
CA ALA A 128 -7.83 -18.57 0.99
C ALA A 128 -7.64 -17.33 1.89
N ALA A 129 -6.71 -17.40 2.85
CA ALA A 129 -6.32 -16.27 3.68
C ALA A 129 -5.68 -15.15 2.85
N LEU A 130 -4.74 -15.48 1.95
CA LEU A 130 -4.12 -14.52 1.02
C LEU A 130 -5.16 -13.84 0.13
N ASP A 131 -6.12 -14.60 -0.42
CA ASP A 131 -7.20 -14.05 -1.25
C ASP A 131 -8.07 -13.06 -0.48
N TRP A 132 -8.49 -13.43 0.72
CA TRP A 132 -9.31 -12.55 1.55
C TRP A 132 -8.54 -11.27 1.94
N LEU A 133 -7.30 -11.41 2.42
CA LEU A 133 -6.48 -10.27 2.85
C LEU A 133 -6.19 -9.31 1.68
N GLN A 134 -5.95 -9.84 0.48
CA GLN A 134 -5.76 -9.02 -0.71
C GLN A 134 -7.04 -8.27 -1.07
N SER A 135 -8.19 -8.95 -1.02
CA SER A 135 -9.49 -8.33 -1.32
C SER A 135 -9.85 -7.18 -0.37
N LYS A 136 -9.33 -7.23 0.86
CA LYS A 136 -9.48 -6.19 1.89
C LYS A 136 -8.33 -5.18 1.88
N HIS A 137 -7.32 -5.36 1.03
CA HIS A 137 -6.10 -4.56 1.02
C HIS A 137 -5.48 -4.38 2.40
N SER A 138 -5.51 -5.44 3.22
CA SER A 138 -5.22 -5.33 4.64
C SER A 138 -3.80 -4.82 4.87
N TRP A 139 -3.66 -3.81 5.70
CA TRP A 139 -2.39 -3.11 5.90
C TRP A 139 -1.34 -4.01 6.56
N ASP A 140 -1.75 -4.79 7.57
CA ASP A 140 -0.83 -5.57 8.38
C ASP A 140 -0.35 -6.84 7.68
N ALA A 141 -1.15 -7.42 6.76
CA ALA A 141 -0.73 -8.59 5.97
C ALA A 141 0.58 -8.37 5.22
N LYS A 142 0.90 -7.12 4.84
CA LYS A 142 2.18 -6.76 4.20
C LYS A 142 3.37 -7.33 4.97
N ARG A 143 3.32 -7.33 6.31
CA ARG A 143 4.43 -7.82 7.16
C ARG A 143 4.56 -9.34 7.20
N TRP A 144 3.53 -10.08 6.77
CA TRP A 144 3.46 -11.53 6.88
C TRP A 144 3.76 -12.25 5.57
N ILE A 145 3.43 -11.64 4.44
CA ILE A 145 3.50 -12.28 3.12
C ILE A 145 4.94 -12.66 2.74
N GLN A 146 5.95 -11.93 3.20
CA GLN A 146 7.36 -12.23 2.93
C GLN A 146 7.73 -13.67 3.29
N GLY A 147 7.28 -14.17 4.45
CA GLY A 147 7.59 -15.53 4.89
C GLY A 147 6.99 -16.61 3.99
N LEU A 148 5.83 -16.33 3.38
CA LEU A 148 5.10 -17.26 2.53
C LEU A 148 5.74 -17.43 1.15
N LEU A 149 6.64 -16.53 0.74
CA LEU A 149 7.49 -16.74 -0.45
C LEU A 149 8.38 -17.99 -0.33
N PHE A 150 8.60 -18.47 0.90
CA PHE A 150 9.43 -19.63 1.21
C PHE A 150 8.63 -20.75 1.89
N ASP A 151 7.30 -20.74 1.72
CA ASP A 151 6.43 -21.78 2.26
C ASP A 151 6.81 -23.18 1.73
N GLY A 152 6.49 -24.23 2.50
CA GLY A 152 6.74 -25.61 2.09
C GLY A 152 5.94 -26.01 0.84
N ASP A 153 4.77 -25.40 0.62
CA ASP A 153 3.92 -25.68 -0.54
C ASP A 153 4.17 -24.69 -1.70
N ALA A 154 4.38 -25.22 -2.91
CA ALA A 154 4.67 -24.42 -4.10
C ALA A 154 3.53 -23.48 -4.49
N LYS A 155 2.27 -23.89 -4.30
CA LYS A 155 1.12 -23.04 -4.63
C LYS A 155 1.02 -21.83 -3.71
N VAL A 156 1.37 -22.00 -2.43
CA VAL A 156 1.42 -20.89 -1.46
C VAL A 156 2.50 -19.89 -1.86
N ARG A 157 3.69 -20.36 -2.26
CA ARG A 157 4.78 -19.49 -2.72
C ARG A 157 4.37 -18.67 -3.95
N VAL A 158 3.77 -19.31 -4.95
CA VAL A 158 3.25 -18.63 -6.15
C VAL A 158 2.20 -17.58 -5.79
N ARG A 159 1.25 -17.94 -4.91
CA ARG A 159 0.18 -17.02 -4.50
C ARG A 159 0.71 -15.82 -3.71
N ALA A 160 1.72 -16.03 -2.86
CA ALA A 160 2.40 -14.96 -2.13
C ALA A 160 3.14 -14.01 -3.10
N ALA A 161 3.85 -14.57 -4.08
CA ALA A 161 4.51 -13.79 -5.13
C ALA A 161 3.52 -12.93 -5.93
N GLN A 162 2.37 -13.51 -6.28
CA GLN A 162 1.28 -12.79 -6.94
C GLN A 162 0.73 -11.66 -6.07
N TYR A 163 0.51 -11.90 -4.77
CA TYR A 163 0.04 -10.86 -3.85
C TYR A 163 1.00 -9.66 -3.86
N ILE A 164 2.30 -9.91 -3.72
CA ILE A 164 3.32 -8.85 -3.68
C ILE A 164 3.32 -8.05 -4.98
N ALA A 165 3.26 -8.74 -6.13
CA ALA A 165 3.21 -8.10 -7.43
C ALA A 165 1.93 -7.26 -7.63
N ASP A 166 0.77 -7.79 -7.24
CA ASP A 166 -0.53 -7.10 -7.35
C ASP A 166 -0.67 -5.91 -6.41
N THR A 167 0.00 -5.95 -5.26
CA THR A 167 0.04 -4.84 -4.31
C THR A 167 1.21 -3.88 -4.56
N HIS A 168 1.96 -4.09 -5.64
CA HIS A 168 3.07 -3.24 -6.06
C HIS A 168 4.13 -3.05 -4.97
N TYR A 169 4.26 -3.99 -4.02
CA TYR A 169 5.04 -3.77 -2.81
C TYR A 169 6.54 -4.01 -3.06
N LEU A 170 7.19 -3.02 -3.70
CA LEU A 170 8.60 -3.04 -4.11
C LEU A 170 9.59 -3.31 -2.97
N HIS A 171 9.17 -3.13 -1.72
CA HIS A 171 9.98 -3.46 -0.54
C HIS A 171 10.47 -4.92 -0.57
N TYR A 172 9.66 -5.85 -1.07
CA TYR A 172 10.02 -7.28 -1.18
C TYR A 172 10.61 -7.69 -2.52
N LEU A 173 11.02 -6.74 -3.36
CA LEU A 173 11.71 -7.08 -4.61
C LEU A 173 12.97 -7.94 -4.39
N PRO A 174 13.83 -7.70 -3.38
CA PRO A 174 14.96 -8.58 -3.09
C PRO A 174 14.52 -10.01 -2.72
N ASP A 175 13.47 -10.15 -1.92
CA ASP A 175 12.92 -11.45 -1.51
C ASP A 175 12.29 -12.20 -2.70
N MET A 176 11.56 -11.50 -3.58
CA MET A 176 11.02 -12.06 -4.82
C MET A 176 12.12 -12.62 -5.73
N ARG A 177 13.23 -11.88 -5.88
CA ARG A 177 14.41 -12.34 -6.63
C ARG A 177 15.02 -13.59 -6.01
N ALA A 178 15.19 -13.60 -4.68
CA ALA A 178 15.74 -14.74 -3.95
C ALA A 178 14.82 -15.98 -4.04
N ALA A 179 13.51 -15.81 -3.90
CA ALA A 179 12.51 -16.86 -4.05
C ALA A 179 12.55 -17.44 -5.47
N CYS A 180 12.53 -16.60 -6.50
CA CYS A 180 12.63 -17.05 -7.89
C CYS A 180 13.93 -17.81 -8.19
N GLN A 181 15.06 -17.35 -7.64
CA GLN A 181 16.37 -17.98 -7.86
C GLN A 181 16.48 -19.35 -7.17
N SER A 182 15.93 -19.46 -5.96
CA SER A 182 16.01 -20.67 -5.12
C SER A 182 14.90 -21.68 -5.36
N GLU A 183 13.86 -21.32 -6.11
CA GLU A 183 12.75 -22.20 -6.46
C GLU A 183 13.23 -23.44 -7.24
N LYS A 184 12.74 -24.60 -6.79
CA LYS A 184 13.07 -25.94 -7.31
C LYS A 184 11.93 -26.57 -8.09
N ASP A 185 10.68 -26.17 -7.81
CA ASP A 185 9.54 -26.56 -8.63
C ASP A 185 9.54 -25.72 -9.90
N GLU A 186 9.80 -26.35 -11.04
CA GLU A 186 9.96 -25.64 -12.32
C GLU A 186 8.69 -24.91 -12.76
N ILE A 187 7.50 -25.41 -12.42
CA ILE A 187 6.23 -24.75 -12.76
C ILE A 187 6.06 -23.50 -11.89
N ALA A 188 6.25 -23.64 -10.58
CA ALA A 188 6.18 -22.53 -9.65
C ALA A 188 7.24 -21.47 -9.97
N LYS A 189 8.43 -21.88 -10.41
CA LYS A 189 9.51 -20.96 -10.79
C LYS A 189 9.12 -20.06 -11.95
N VAL A 190 8.51 -20.63 -12.99
CA VAL A 190 8.00 -19.85 -14.13
C VAL A 190 6.93 -18.86 -13.65
N GLN A 191 5.98 -19.31 -12.82
CA GLN A 191 4.91 -18.46 -12.30
C GLN A 191 5.44 -17.34 -11.40
N ILE A 192 6.37 -17.63 -10.49
CA ILE A 192 7.01 -16.63 -9.64
C ILE A 192 7.81 -15.64 -10.49
N LYS A 193 8.50 -16.10 -11.54
CA LYS A 193 9.23 -15.23 -12.46
C LYS A 193 8.30 -14.25 -13.18
N GLU A 194 7.12 -14.67 -13.60
CA GLU A 194 6.10 -13.78 -14.19
C GLU A 194 5.69 -12.67 -13.20
N GLN A 195 5.49 -13.02 -11.93
CA GLN A 195 5.13 -12.03 -10.90
C GLN A 195 6.30 -11.10 -10.57
N LEU A 196 7.53 -11.62 -10.56
CA LEU A 196 8.74 -10.81 -10.41
C LEU A 196 8.89 -9.82 -11.56
N ASP A 197 8.69 -10.25 -12.80
CA ASP A 197 8.78 -9.38 -13.99
C ASP A 197 7.75 -8.27 -13.96
N LYS A 198 6.51 -8.60 -13.55
CA LYS A 198 5.46 -7.60 -13.32
C LYS A 198 5.88 -6.55 -12.28
N LEU A 199 6.51 -6.97 -11.19
CA LEU A 199 6.98 -6.08 -10.13
C LEU A 199 8.19 -5.23 -10.58
N GLU A 200 9.14 -5.82 -11.30
CA GLU A 200 10.32 -5.12 -11.84
C GLU A 200 9.95 -4.08 -12.88
N ALA A 201 8.89 -4.31 -13.66
CA ALA A 201 8.36 -3.34 -14.62
C ALA A 201 7.84 -2.04 -13.96
N LEU A 202 7.69 -2.01 -12.63
CA LEU A 202 7.32 -0.79 -11.89
C LEU A 202 8.51 0.10 -11.53
N LEU A 203 9.74 -0.39 -11.72
CA LEU A 203 10.94 0.40 -11.44
C LEU A 203 11.07 1.56 -12.46
N PRO A 204 11.57 2.74 -12.00
CA PRO A 204 11.73 3.93 -12.83
C PRO A 204 12.91 3.89 -13.80
#